data_AF-A0AAI9AGQ6-F1
#
_entry.id   AF-A0AAI9AGQ6-F1
#
_cell.length_a   1.000
_cell.length_b   1.000
_cell.length_c   1.000
_cell.angle_alpha   90.00
_cell.angle_beta   90.00
_cell.angle_gamma   90.00
#
_symmetry.space_group_name_H-M   'P 1'
#
loop_
_entity.id
_entity.type
_entity.pdbx_description
1 polymer ?
#
loop_
_entity_poly.entity_id
_entity_poly.type
_entity_poly.pdbx_seq_one_letter_code
_entity_poly.pdbx_strand_id
1 'polypeptide(L)'
;MKKLALSLTVILVVANAYTKLEIKPGWQNLGTADNINVSEVFNRNSISLVYYYNENTKNWEVYSPNTTLENEIINKKQFAKSSVIPAFKGFWVYGKSYDTIIIDGNTTTMPPTLIGNTQIGGPNTSNGSITNNTNTVTSTTLQTNYNLTQEDKDALAYMWNEEKLAKDIYMTLYNLYSDNPYSKVLYNISTRSESTHQGMVEYLAQKYDLNITNPPTYAEHYDENELEKYGVGEFFVNEIQNLYNTLYEKGSQSMQDALEVGCMVEVTDVDDLNERIAEANASGALDLVTVFENLRQGSYNHYWAFDRALKNMGVSEGCCVLGDEYCKTPEEYPTK
;
A
#
# COMPACT_ATOMS: atom_id res chain seq x y z
N MET A 1 -30.61 59.85 2.84
CA MET A 1 -29.31 59.17 3.08
C MET A 1 -29.48 57.68 2.75
N LYS A 2 -28.76 57.16 1.75
CA LYS A 2 -28.77 55.72 1.42
C LYS A 2 -27.79 55.01 2.36
N LYS A 3 -28.23 53.97 3.09
CA LYS A 3 -27.30 53.02 3.71
C LYS A 3 -27.01 51.92 2.69
N LEU A 4 -25.73 51.68 2.39
CA LEU A 4 -25.31 50.57 1.54
C LEU A 4 -25.64 49.25 2.25
N ALA A 5 -26.28 48.33 1.53
CA ALA A 5 -26.21 46.91 1.88
C ALA A 5 -24.91 46.36 1.28
N LEU A 6 -24.01 45.88 2.14
CA LEU A 6 -22.79 45.21 1.70
C LEU A 6 -23.14 43.75 1.34
N SER A 7 -23.45 43.51 0.07
CA SER A 7 -23.63 42.15 -0.44
C SER A 7 -22.27 41.48 -0.51
N LEU A 8 -21.94 40.66 0.49
CA LEU A 8 -20.76 39.80 0.46
C LEU A 8 -21.02 38.64 -0.49
N THR A 9 -20.76 38.84 -1.78
CA THR A 9 -20.81 37.79 -2.78
C THR A 9 -19.62 36.85 -2.55
N VAL A 10 -19.83 35.81 -1.73
CA VAL A 10 -18.92 34.68 -1.65
C VAL A 10 -18.98 33.96 -2.99
N ILE A 11 -17.97 34.18 -3.83
CA ILE A 11 -17.74 33.34 -5.01
C ILE A 11 -17.22 32.02 -4.46
N LEU A 12 -18.13 31.09 -4.19
CA LEU A 12 -17.79 29.72 -3.90
C LEU A 12 -17.27 29.12 -5.21
N VAL A 13 -15.96 29.20 -5.43
CA VAL A 13 -15.29 28.39 -6.45
C VAL A 13 -15.37 26.96 -5.95
N VAL A 14 -16.44 26.27 -6.35
CA VAL A 14 -16.53 24.82 -6.19
C VAL A 14 -15.50 24.26 -7.16
N ALA A 15 -14.28 24.03 -6.68
CA ALA A 15 -13.38 23.12 -7.36
C ALA A 15 -14.08 21.77 -7.35
N ASN A 16 -14.40 21.24 -8.54
CA ASN A 16 -14.93 19.89 -8.65
C ASN A 16 -13.84 18.96 -8.09
N ALA A 17 -14.10 18.37 -6.92
CA ALA A 17 -13.28 17.29 -6.41
C ALA A 17 -13.47 16.11 -7.36
N TYR A 18 -12.38 15.67 -7.97
CA TYR A 18 -12.33 14.49 -8.82
C TYR A 18 -11.39 13.49 -8.17
N THR A 19 -11.76 12.21 -8.16
CA THR A 19 -10.86 11.16 -7.69
C THR A 19 -9.96 10.73 -8.86
N LYS A 20 -8.64 10.82 -8.69
CA LYS A 20 -7.67 10.33 -9.67
C LYS A 20 -7.23 8.92 -9.25
N LEU A 21 -7.55 7.92 -10.07
CA LEU A 21 -6.96 6.59 -9.97
C LEU A 21 -5.77 6.50 -10.92
N GLU A 22 -4.58 6.33 -10.37
CA GLU A 22 -3.40 5.93 -11.13
C GLU A 22 -3.39 4.42 -11.24
N ILE A 23 -3.48 3.90 -12.47
CA ILE A 23 -3.36 2.49 -12.74
C ILE A 23 -1.93 2.22 -13.17
N LYS A 24 -1.29 1.26 -12.52
CA LYS A 24 0.00 0.65 -12.84
C LYS A 24 -0.25 -0.76 -13.41
N PRO A 25 0.71 -1.39 -14.09
CA PRO A 25 0.67 -2.84 -14.35
C PRO A 25 0.66 -3.64 -13.03
N GLY A 26 -0.02 -4.79 -13.00
CA GLY A 26 -0.14 -5.65 -11.83
C GLY A 26 -1.38 -5.36 -10.95
N TRP A 27 -1.47 -6.07 -9.83
CA TRP A 27 -2.52 -5.88 -8.83
C TRP A 27 -2.27 -4.62 -8.00
N GLN A 28 -3.31 -3.80 -7.86
CA GLN A 28 -3.35 -2.69 -6.90
C GLN A 28 -4.66 -2.77 -6.12
N ASN A 29 -4.62 -2.44 -4.84
CA ASN A 29 -5.82 -2.14 -4.07
C ASN A 29 -6.08 -0.63 -4.15
N LEU A 30 -7.25 -0.24 -4.65
CA LEU A 30 -7.63 1.16 -4.86
C LEU A 30 -8.93 1.45 -4.13
N GLY A 31 -9.17 2.74 -3.82
CA GLY A 31 -10.38 3.21 -3.16
C GLY A 31 -10.83 4.57 -3.71
N THR A 32 -12.10 4.88 -3.57
CA THR A 32 -12.70 6.16 -4.02
C THR A 32 -13.68 6.70 -2.99
N ALA A 33 -13.77 8.03 -2.87
CA ALA A 33 -14.82 8.68 -2.08
C ALA A 33 -16.19 8.67 -2.77
N ASP A 34 -16.23 8.30 -4.05
CA ASP A 34 -17.42 8.20 -4.89
C ASP A 34 -17.79 6.73 -5.20
N ASN A 35 -19.05 6.48 -5.54
CA ASN A 35 -19.48 5.18 -6.07
C ASN A 35 -18.94 4.98 -7.50
N ILE A 36 -18.43 3.79 -7.81
CA ILE A 36 -17.89 3.45 -9.12
C ILE A 36 -18.87 2.55 -9.88
N ASN A 37 -19.39 3.00 -11.03
CA ASN A 37 -19.94 2.07 -12.02
C ASN A 37 -18.77 1.38 -12.73
N VAL A 38 -18.51 0.11 -12.38
CA VAL A 38 -17.31 -0.62 -12.84
C VAL A 38 -17.23 -0.73 -14.36
N SER A 39 -18.37 -0.81 -15.04
CA SER A 39 -18.44 -0.93 -16.49
C SER A 39 -18.19 0.39 -17.23
N GLU A 40 -18.46 1.53 -16.59
CA GLU A 40 -18.17 2.86 -17.17
C GLU A 40 -16.70 3.25 -16.92
N VAL A 41 -16.18 2.93 -15.74
CA VAL A 41 -14.84 3.34 -15.29
C VAL A 41 -13.75 2.39 -15.78
N PHE A 42 -13.97 1.08 -15.73
CA PHE A 42 -12.92 0.07 -15.98
C PHE A 42 -13.05 -0.69 -17.32
N ASN A 43 -14.00 -0.36 -18.20
CA ASN A 43 -14.04 -0.90 -19.57
C ASN A 43 -12.95 -0.28 -20.46
N ARG A 44 -11.69 -0.60 -20.16
CA ARG A 44 -10.50 0.00 -20.77
C ARG A 44 -9.49 -1.08 -21.12
N ASN A 45 -8.74 -0.88 -22.20
CA ASN A 45 -7.69 -1.82 -22.63
C ASN A 45 -6.57 -1.98 -21.61
N SER A 46 -6.38 -1.01 -20.72
CA SER A 46 -5.46 -1.04 -19.58
C SER A 46 -5.88 -1.97 -18.44
N ILE A 47 -7.15 -2.40 -18.35
CA ILE A 47 -7.65 -3.24 -17.25
C ILE A 47 -7.82 -4.69 -17.69
N SER A 48 -7.47 -5.64 -16.82
CA SER A 48 -7.82 -7.06 -16.98
C SER A 48 -8.99 -7.46 -16.08
N LEU A 49 -8.88 -7.19 -14.78
CA LEU A 49 -9.82 -7.63 -13.76
C LEU A 49 -10.03 -6.55 -12.71
N VAL A 50 -11.22 -6.54 -12.12
CA VAL A 50 -11.55 -5.78 -10.92
C VAL A 50 -12.28 -6.71 -9.95
N TYR A 51 -11.86 -6.76 -8.69
CA TYR A 51 -12.51 -7.49 -7.62
C TYR A 51 -12.92 -6.55 -6.48
N TYR A 52 -14.15 -6.71 -6.01
CA TYR A 52 -14.69 -6.00 -4.87
C TYR A 52 -15.36 -7.00 -3.92
N TYR A 53 -15.09 -6.92 -2.61
CA TYR A 53 -15.75 -7.78 -1.64
C TYR A 53 -17.04 -7.12 -1.11
N ASN A 54 -18.20 -7.65 -1.48
CA ASN A 54 -19.48 -7.13 -1.02
C ASN A 54 -19.81 -7.66 0.38
N GLU A 55 -19.58 -6.82 1.38
CA GLU A 55 -19.83 -7.12 2.80
C GLU A 55 -21.28 -7.50 3.13
N ASN A 56 -22.26 -7.12 2.30
CA ASN A 56 -23.68 -7.42 2.54
C ASN A 56 -24.03 -8.84 2.07
N THR A 57 -23.49 -9.27 0.93
CA THR A 57 -23.68 -10.61 0.37
C THR A 57 -22.65 -11.62 0.86
N LYS A 58 -21.58 -11.13 1.52
CA LYS A 58 -20.41 -11.89 1.96
C LYS A 58 -19.71 -12.65 0.81
N ASN A 59 -19.77 -12.10 -0.40
CA ASN A 59 -19.18 -12.68 -1.59
C ASN A 59 -18.30 -11.68 -2.34
N TRP A 60 -17.29 -12.19 -3.03
CA TRP A 60 -16.55 -11.43 -4.02
C TRP A 60 -17.43 -11.16 -5.24
N GLU A 61 -17.38 -9.93 -5.70
CA GLU A 61 -17.89 -9.51 -7.00
C GLU A 61 -16.71 -9.27 -7.94
N VAL A 62 -16.83 -9.75 -9.18
CA VAL A 62 -15.81 -9.57 -10.23
C VAL A 62 -16.37 -8.79 -11.42
N TYR A 63 -15.52 -7.96 -12.01
CA TYR A 63 -15.74 -7.36 -13.33
C TYR A 63 -14.50 -7.58 -14.22
N SER A 64 -14.73 -7.82 -15.52
CA SER A 64 -13.67 -7.77 -16.52
C SER A 64 -14.18 -7.18 -17.84
N PRO A 65 -13.40 -6.34 -18.53
CA PRO A 65 -13.67 -5.96 -19.92
C PRO A 65 -13.72 -7.18 -20.87
N ASN A 66 -13.09 -8.30 -20.49
CA ASN A 66 -13.19 -9.57 -21.19
C ASN A 66 -14.32 -10.42 -20.59
N THR A 67 -15.50 -10.38 -21.22
CA THR A 67 -16.67 -11.14 -20.77
C THR A 67 -16.46 -12.65 -20.72
N THR A 68 -15.54 -13.22 -21.50
CA THR A 68 -15.23 -14.66 -21.42
C THR A 68 -14.51 -14.98 -20.11
N LEU A 69 -13.51 -14.17 -19.75
CA LEU A 69 -12.76 -14.28 -18.49
C LEU A 69 -13.67 -14.03 -17.27
N GLU A 70 -14.51 -13.00 -17.33
CA GLU A 70 -15.48 -12.67 -16.28
C GLU A 70 -16.40 -13.87 -15.98
N ASN A 71 -17.01 -14.46 -17.02
CA ASN A 71 -17.88 -15.61 -16.88
C ASN A 71 -17.13 -16.87 -16.42
N GLU A 72 -15.87 -17.07 -16.84
CA GLU A 72 -15.06 -18.19 -16.36
C GLU A 72 -14.82 -18.11 -14.86
N ILE A 73 -14.48 -16.93 -14.34
CA ILE A 73 -14.22 -16.69 -12.92
C ILE A 73 -15.49 -16.86 -12.09
N ILE A 74 -16.60 -16.23 -12.49
CA ILE A 74 -17.92 -16.37 -11.84
C ILE A 74 -18.29 -17.85 -11.68
N ASN A 75 -18.20 -18.63 -12.76
CA ASN A 75 -18.60 -20.04 -12.76
C ASN A 75 -17.63 -20.95 -11.98
N LYS A 76 -16.32 -20.68 -12.00
CA LYS A 76 -15.32 -21.52 -11.31
C LYS A 76 -15.14 -21.19 -9.83
N LYS A 77 -15.32 -19.93 -9.42
CA LYS A 77 -15.02 -19.45 -8.07
C LYS A 77 -16.25 -19.05 -7.25
N GLN A 78 -17.46 -19.20 -7.81
CA GLN A 78 -18.75 -18.82 -7.19
C GLN A 78 -18.88 -17.32 -6.85
N PHE A 79 -18.04 -16.50 -7.47
CA PHE A 79 -18.09 -15.04 -7.34
C PHE A 79 -19.31 -14.47 -8.08
N ALA A 80 -19.86 -13.39 -7.56
CA ALA A 80 -20.91 -12.63 -8.23
C ALA A 80 -20.33 -11.71 -9.32
N LYS A 81 -21.17 -11.20 -10.22
CA LYS A 81 -20.76 -10.14 -11.15
C LYS A 81 -20.90 -8.77 -10.47
N SER A 82 -19.86 -7.95 -10.53
CA SER A 82 -19.93 -6.58 -10.03
C SER A 82 -20.62 -5.64 -11.00
N SER A 83 -21.25 -4.60 -10.44
CA SER A 83 -21.95 -3.55 -11.20
C SER A 83 -21.67 -2.16 -10.64
N VAL A 84 -21.66 -2.03 -9.32
CA VAL A 84 -21.28 -0.81 -8.60
C VAL A 84 -20.41 -1.17 -7.41
N ILE A 85 -19.26 -0.50 -7.28
CA ILE A 85 -18.45 -0.52 -6.05
C ILE A 85 -18.89 0.70 -5.22
N PRO A 86 -19.34 0.53 -3.97
CA PRO A 86 -19.74 1.65 -3.13
C PRO A 86 -18.57 2.57 -2.79
N ALA A 87 -18.88 3.85 -2.56
CA ALA A 87 -17.95 4.81 -1.99
C ALA A 87 -17.30 4.29 -0.69
N PHE A 88 -16.04 4.66 -0.47
CA PHE A 88 -15.21 4.29 0.68
C PHE A 88 -15.02 2.76 0.84
N LYS A 89 -15.03 2.02 -0.27
CA LYS A 89 -14.66 0.60 -0.31
C LYS A 89 -13.40 0.39 -1.13
N GLY A 90 -12.49 -0.43 -0.60
CA GLY A 90 -11.34 -0.94 -1.31
C GLY A 90 -11.76 -1.96 -2.38
N PHE A 91 -11.06 -1.94 -3.51
CA PHE A 91 -11.24 -2.88 -4.60
C PHE A 91 -9.90 -3.13 -5.30
N TRP A 92 -9.68 -4.39 -5.66
CA TRP A 92 -8.49 -4.80 -6.39
C TRP A 92 -8.66 -4.55 -7.88
N VAL A 93 -7.67 -3.95 -8.53
CA VAL A 93 -7.59 -3.79 -9.99
C VAL A 93 -6.32 -4.46 -10.48
N TYR A 94 -6.45 -5.32 -11.49
CA TYR A 94 -5.30 -5.80 -12.27
C TYR A 94 -5.14 -4.92 -13.51
N GLY A 95 -4.16 -4.03 -13.47
CA GLY A 95 -3.72 -3.28 -14.64
C GLY A 95 -2.81 -4.11 -15.53
N LYS A 96 -2.97 -3.98 -16.84
CA LYS A 96 -2.06 -4.55 -17.87
C LYS A 96 -1.08 -3.52 -18.41
N SER A 97 -1.34 -2.23 -18.14
CA SER A 97 -0.51 -1.09 -18.54
C SER A 97 -0.79 0.08 -17.63
N TYR A 98 0.12 1.07 -17.61
CA TYR A 98 -0.17 2.34 -16.98
C TYR A 98 -1.41 3.04 -17.59
N ASP A 99 -2.21 3.68 -16.74
CA ASP A 99 -3.36 4.50 -17.13
C ASP A 99 -3.66 5.55 -16.04
N THR A 100 -4.45 6.56 -16.36
CA THR A 100 -5.02 7.48 -15.37
C THR A 100 -6.51 7.60 -15.63
N ILE A 101 -7.29 7.24 -14.61
CA ILE A 101 -8.75 7.31 -14.66
C ILE A 101 -9.19 8.43 -13.72
N ILE A 102 -9.91 9.40 -14.28
CA ILE A 102 -10.52 10.48 -13.52
C ILE A 102 -11.98 10.10 -13.28
N ILE A 103 -12.38 10.08 -12.01
CA ILE A 103 -13.74 9.87 -11.57
C ILE A 103 -14.24 11.22 -11.06
N ASP A 104 -14.97 11.91 -11.93
CA ASP A 104 -15.78 13.05 -11.54
C ASP A 104 -17.08 12.53 -10.91
N GLY A 105 -17.49 13.08 -9.75
CA GLY A 105 -18.74 12.69 -9.05
C GLY A 105 -20.04 12.92 -9.83
N ASN A 106 -19.96 13.38 -11.09
CA ASN A 106 -20.99 13.29 -12.11
C ASN A 106 -20.41 12.52 -13.30
N THR A 107 -20.98 11.36 -13.62
CA THR A 107 -20.54 10.47 -14.71
C THR A 107 -20.43 11.16 -16.07
N THR A 108 -19.46 10.68 -16.88
CA THR A 108 -19.21 10.91 -18.33
C THR A 108 -18.28 12.06 -18.76
N THR A 109 -17.05 11.73 -19.20
CA THR A 109 -16.60 11.87 -20.60
C THR A 109 -15.19 11.28 -20.85
N MET A 110 -14.81 11.11 -22.13
CA MET A 110 -13.64 10.37 -22.65
C MET A 110 -12.35 11.22 -22.81
N PRO A 111 -11.16 10.63 -23.09
CA PRO A 111 -9.86 11.23 -22.74
C PRO A 111 -9.20 12.07 -23.86
N PRO A 112 -8.18 12.89 -23.54
CA PRO A 112 -7.25 13.49 -24.51
C PRO A 112 -5.92 12.72 -24.66
N THR A 113 -5.30 12.88 -25.83
CA THR A 113 -4.02 12.26 -26.24
C THR A 113 -2.81 13.19 -26.01
N LEU A 114 -1.59 12.66 -26.24
CA LEU A 114 -0.24 13.25 -26.09
C LEU A 114 0.01 14.72 -26.57
N ILE A 115 1.22 15.19 -26.19
CA ILE A 115 2.00 16.37 -26.66
C ILE A 115 1.77 17.65 -25.80
N GLY A 116 2.79 18.35 -25.27
CA GLY A 116 4.25 18.15 -25.33
C GLY A 116 5.04 19.28 -24.63
N ASN A 117 6.37 19.16 -24.61
CA ASN A 117 7.34 20.06 -23.95
C ASN A 117 7.20 21.56 -24.28
N THR A 118 7.45 22.45 -23.30
CA THR A 118 8.08 23.77 -23.54
C THR A 118 8.80 24.32 -22.28
N GLN A 119 10.12 24.58 -22.37
CA GLN A 119 10.86 25.45 -21.45
C GLN A 119 10.80 26.93 -21.90
N ILE A 120 10.41 27.85 -21.00
CA ILE A 120 10.90 29.25 -20.82
C ILE A 120 10.55 29.63 -19.35
N GLY A 121 11.32 30.37 -18.54
CA GLY A 121 12.66 30.94 -18.65
C GLY A 121 12.90 32.02 -17.55
N GLY A 122 14.14 32.29 -17.16
CA GLY A 122 14.49 33.41 -16.25
C GLY A 122 14.60 34.78 -16.98
N PRO A 123 14.97 35.91 -16.33
CA PRO A 123 15.90 35.95 -15.18
C PRO A 123 15.71 37.07 -14.09
N ASN A 124 16.63 37.05 -13.12
CA ASN A 124 17.34 38.19 -12.50
C ASN A 124 16.91 38.83 -11.15
N THR A 125 17.68 38.45 -10.11
CA THR A 125 18.32 39.23 -9.03
C THR A 125 17.69 40.49 -8.41
N SER A 126 17.80 40.54 -7.07
CA SER A 126 18.07 41.76 -6.28
C SER A 126 18.82 41.40 -5.00
N ASN A 127 19.70 42.29 -4.52
CA ASN A 127 20.75 42.00 -3.53
C ASN A 127 20.46 42.72 -2.19
N GLY A 128 20.82 42.12 -1.05
CA GLY A 128 20.51 42.68 0.28
C GLY A 128 21.19 41.99 1.47
N SER A 129 22.47 42.32 1.71
CA SER A 129 23.12 42.20 3.03
C SER A 129 22.63 43.38 3.91
N ILE A 130 22.64 43.42 5.25
CA ILE A 130 23.61 43.08 6.32
C ILE A 130 22.76 42.93 7.63
N THR A 131 23.03 42.14 8.68
CA THR A 131 24.05 42.35 9.75
C THR A 131 24.14 41.15 10.72
N ASN A 132 25.32 40.94 11.30
CA ASN A 132 25.54 40.00 12.40
C ASN A 132 24.95 40.53 13.73
N ASN A 133 24.40 39.64 14.56
CA ASN A 133 24.44 39.83 16.01
C ASN A 133 24.61 38.48 16.73
N THR A 134 25.66 38.38 17.53
CA THR A 134 25.95 37.23 18.40
C THR A 134 25.17 37.35 19.70
N ASN A 135 24.48 36.30 20.16
CA ASN A 135 24.62 35.80 21.54
C ASN A 135 23.82 34.53 21.83
N THR A 136 24.38 33.74 22.76
CA THR A 136 23.72 32.67 23.54
C THR A 136 23.11 31.49 22.77
N VAL A 137 23.93 30.46 22.57
CA VAL A 137 23.48 29.07 22.45
C VAL A 137 22.65 28.71 23.68
N THR A 138 21.33 28.64 23.51
CA THR A 138 20.48 27.80 24.36
C THR A 138 20.21 26.53 23.58
N SER A 139 20.67 25.39 24.10
CA SER A 139 20.30 24.07 23.57
C SER A 139 18.83 23.81 23.86
N THR A 140 17.96 24.44 23.10
CA THR A 140 16.58 24.04 22.98
C THR A 140 16.60 22.74 22.22
N THR A 141 16.43 21.62 22.92
CA THR A 141 16.04 20.36 22.29
C THR A 141 14.72 20.64 21.56
N LEU A 142 14.80 20.83 20.25
CA LEU A 142 13.65 20.91 19.37
C LEU A 142 13.05 19.50 19.27
N GLN A 143 12.40 19.07 20.36
CA GLN A 143 11.40 18.03 20.32
C GLN A 143 10.21 18.65 19.60
N THR A 144 10.30 18.65 18.27
CA THR A 144 9.17 18.90 17.39
C THR A 144 8.16 17.80 17.67
N ASN A 145 7.15 18.10 18.49
CA ASN A 145 5.91 17.33 18.52
C ASN A 145 5.24 17.53 17.16
N TYR A 146 5.72 16.76 16.18
CA TYR A 146 5.09 16.59 14.89
C TYR A 146 3.79 15.83 15.16
N ASN A 147 2.66 16.48 14.89
CA ASN A 147 1.39 15.76 14.90
C ASN A 147 1.30 15.00 13.57
N LEU A 148 1.31 13.67 13.64
CA LEU A 148 1.01 12.81 12.50
C LEU A 148 -0.27 13.28 11.80
N THR A 149 -0.25 13.30 10.46
CA THR A 149 -1.47 13.46 9.66
C THR A 149 -2.39 12.24 9.84
N GLN A 150 -3.56 12.24 9.21
CA GLN A 150 -4.40 11.05 9.24
C GLN A 150 -3.73 9.92 8.44
N GLU A 151 -3.20 10.28 7.29
CA GLU A 151 -2.46 9.42 6.36
C GLU A 151 -1.22 8.80 7.01
N ASP A 152 -0.43 9.57 7.78
CA ASP A 152 0.72 9.03 8.54
C ASP A 152 0.29 7.95 9.56
N LYS A 153 -0.90 8.08 10.17
CA LYS A 153 -1.43 7.11 11.16
C LYS A 153 -2.00 5.87 10.48
N ASP A 154 -2.74 6.07 9.40
CA ASP A 154 -3.27 4.99 8.57
C ASP A 154 -2.10 4.14 8.01
N ALA A 155 -1.01 4.79 7.57
CA ALA A 155 0.23 4.14 7.15
C ALA A 155 0.89 3.31 8.26
N LEU A 156 1.04 3.85 9.49
CA LEU A 156 1.57 3.09 10.63
C LEU A 156 0.71 1.88 11.00
N ALA A 157 -0.62 2.05 11.00
CA ALA A 157 -1.54 0.96 11.28
C ALA A 157 -1.49 -0.13 10.19
N TYR A 158 -1.38 0.25 8.92
CA TYR A 158 -1.22 -0.69 7.81
C TYR A 158 0.11 -1.44 7.89
N MET A 159 1.25 -0.73 7.98
CA MET A 159 2.56 -1.40 7.99
C MET A 159 2.73 -2.35 9.17
N TRP A 160 2.18 -2.03 10.34
CA TRP A 160 2.22 -2.98 11.46
C TRP A 160 1.46 -4.28 11.15
N ASN A 161 0.32 -4.20 10.46
CA ASN A 161 -0.43 -5.38 10.03
C ASN A 161 0.31 -6.15 8.93
N GLU A 162 0.94 -5.45 7.97
CA GLU A 162 1.70 -6.08 6.88
C GLU A 162 2.96 -6.80 7.38
N GLU A 163 3.75 -6.17 8.23
CA GLU A 163 4.93 -6.78 8.86
C GLU A 163 4.52 -7.96 9.78
N LYS A 164 3.38 -7.85 10.47
CA LYS A 164 2.77 -8.99 11.18
C LYS A 164 2.32 -10.09 10.22
N LEU A 165 1.78 -9.76 9.04
CA LEU A 165 1.40 -10.73 8.03
C LEU A 165 2.61 -11.49 7.54
N ALA A 166 3.70 -10.80 7.19
CA ALA A 166 4.95 -11.41 6.76
C ALA A 166 5.47 -12.36 7.86
N LYS A 167 5.58 -11.87 9.10
CA LYS A 167 5.98 -12.68 10.28
C LYS A 167 5.13 -13.94 10.44
N ASP A 168 3.81 -13.78 10.46
CA ASP A 168 2.85 -14.83 10.76
C ASP A 168 2.74 -15.85 9.62
N ILE A 169 2.68 -15.41 8.36
CA ILE A 169 2.57 -16.32 7.20
C ILE A 169 3.84 -17.16 7.05
N TYR A 170 5.02 -16.55 7.23
CA TYR A 170 6.29 -17.26 7.18
C TYR A 170 6.42 -18.29 8.31
N MET A 171 6.04 -17.94 9.54
CA MET A 171 6.03 -18.89 10.65
C MET A 171 5.03 -20.04 10.40
N THR A 172 3.84 -19.72 9.90
CA THR A 172 2.78 -20.69 9.62
C THR A 172 3.21 -21.69 8.54
N LEU A 173 3.78 -21.20 7.44
CA LEU A 173 4.27 -22.04 6.34
C LEU A 173 5.54 -22.82 6.71
N TYR A 174 6.43 -22.24 7.54
CA TYR A 174 7.55 -22.98 8.12
C TYR A 174 7.06 -24.17 8.94
N ASN A 175 6.07 -23.97 9.82
CA ASN A 175 5.53 -25.05 10.66
C ASN A 175 4.85 -26.15 9.83
N LEU A 176 4.22 -25.81 8.71
CA LEU A 176 3.64 -26.77 7.77
C LEU A 176 4.69 -27.63 7.04
N TYR A 177 5.89 -27.06 6.78
CA TYR A 177 6.97 -27.70 6.06
C TYR A 177 8.27 -27.84 6.88
N SER A 178 8.18 -28.04 8.19
CA SER A 178 9.33 -28.00 9.11
C SER A 178 10.44 -29.00 8.76
N ASP A 179 10.04 -30.17 8.22
CA ASP A 179 10.94 -31.26 7.82
C ASP A 179 11.54 -31.07 6.42
N ASN A 180 11.05 -30.09 5.66
CA ASN A 180 11.57 -29.78 4.33
C ASN A 180 12.88 -28.96 4.44
N PRO A 181 13.98 -29.36 3.75
CA PRO A 181 15.26 -28.67 3.88
C PRO A 181 15.23 -27.19 3.45
N TYR A 182 14.26 -26.78 2.62
CA TYR A 182 14.14 -25.42 2.09
C TYR A 182 13.32 -24.47 2.99
N SER A 183 12.55 -24.98 3.96
CA SER A 183 11.64 -24.15 4.78
C SER A 183 12.36 -23.20 5.76
N LYS A 184 13.65 -23.43 6.04
CA LYS A 184 14.45 -22.63 6.99
C LYS A 184 14.53 -21.14 6.66
N VAL A 185 14.34 -20.75 5.40
CA VAL A 185 14.32 -19.34 5.00
C VAL A 185 13.13 -18.60 5.65
N LEU A 186 11.93 -19.19 5.60
CA LEU A 186 10.72 -18.68 6.24
C LEU A 186 10.91 -18.46 7.75
N TYR A 187 11.45 -19.47 8.46
CA TYR A 187 11.74 -19.35 9.89
C TYR A 187 12.75 -18.24 10.22
N ASN A 188 13.86 -18.17 9.48
CA ASN A 188 14.93 -17.22 9.75
C ASN A 188 14.48 -15.77 9.51
N ILE A 189 13.66 -15.54 8.47
CA ILE A 189 13.11 -14.23 8.13
C ILE A 189 12.07 -13.83 9.19
N SER A 190 11.03 -14.64 9.42
CA SER A 190 10.01 -14.44 10.45
C SER A 190 10.57 -14.10 11.84
N THR A 191 11.50 -14.92 12.35
CA THR A 191 11.98 -14.81 13.75
C THR A 191 13.06 -13.77 14.00
N ARG A 192 13.62 -13.15 12.95
CA ARG A 192 14.77 -12.23 13.08
C ARG A 192 14.53 -10.91 12.39
N SER A 193 13.93 -10.94 11.20
CA SER A 193 13.65 -9.77 10.38
C SER A 193 12.28 -9.19 10.69
N GLU A 194 11.19 -9.91 10.38
CA GLU A 194 9.83 -9.33 10.53
C GLU A 194 9.48 -9.03 11.98
N SER A 195 9.97 -9.85 12.92
CA SER A 195 9.86 -9.56 14.36
C SER A 195 10.61 -8.27 14.76
N THR A 196 11.65 -7.88 14.03
CA THR A 196 12.36 -6.61 14.21
C THR A 196 11.62 -5.47 13.51
N HIS A 197 11.15 -5.67 12.28
CA HIS A 197 10.39 -4.68 11.52
C HIS A 197 9.11 -4.25 12.25
N GLN A 198 8.31 -5.22 12.69
CA GLN A 198 7.10 -4.98 13.48
C GLN A 198 7.41 -4.13 14.73
N GLY A 199 8.48 -4.47 15.45
CA GLY A 199 8.95 -3.71 16.62
C GLY A 199 9.43 -2.29 16.31
N MET A 200 9.91 -2.01 15.09
CA MET A 200 10.23 -0.64 14.65
C MET A 200 8.97 0.19 14.40
N VAL A 201 7.89 -0.41 13.88
CA VAL A 201 6.59 0.27 13.71
C VAL A 201 5.91 0.47 15.07
N GLU A 202 5.97 -0.51 15.97
CA GLU A 202 5.49 -0.39 17.36
C GLU A 202 6.22 0.73 18.12
N TYR A 203 7.53 0.89 17.93
CA TYR A 203 8.29 2.00 18.50
C TYR A 203 7.76 3.37 18.03
N LEU A 204 7.37 3.51 16.75
CA LEU A 204 6.74 4.74 16.27
C LEU A 204 5.34 4.94 16.86
N ALA A 205 4.51 3.89 16.91
CA ALA A 205 3.19 3.95 17.52
C ALA A 205 3.27 4.38 19.00
N GLN A 206 4.20 3.80 19.78
CA GLN A 206 4.45 4.19 21.17
C GLN A 206 4.99 5.62 21.28
N LYS A 207 5.92 6.03 20.42
CA LYS A 207 6.50 7.38 20.41
C LYS A 207 5.44 8.47 20.18
N TYR A 208 4.46 8.19 19.31
CA TYR A 208 3.37 9.11 18.97
C TYR A 208 2.11 8.93 19.83
N ASP A 209 2.14 8.03 20.82
CA ASP A 209 1.00 7.70 21.69
C ASP A 209 -0.26 7.30 20.88
N LEU A 210 -0.03 6.51 19.84
CA LEU A 210 -1.00 6.14 18.82
C LEU A 210 -1.49 4.69 19.02
N ASN A 211 -2.76 4.50 19.43
CA ASN A 211 -3.39 3.19 19.36
C ASN A 211 -3.73 2.82 17.90
N ILE A 212 -2.78 2.20 17.21
CA ILE A 212 -2.95 1.75 15.82
C ILE A 212 -4.09 0.74 15.61
N THR A 213 -4.56 0.05 16.66
CA THR A 213 -5.63 -0.97 16.57
C THR A 213 -7.04 -0.40 16.40
N ASN A 214 -7.22 0.92 16.49
CA ASN A 214 -8.52 1.59 16.44
C ASN A 214 -8.67 2.57 15.24
N PRO A 215 -8.41 2.12 14.00
CA PRO A 215 -8.58 2.93 12.80
C PRO A 215 -10.07 3.18 12.50
N PRO A 216 -10.43 4.29 11.82
CA PRO A 216 -9.57 5.44 11.48
C PRO A 216 -9.50 6.47 12.63
N THR A 217 -10.08 6.17 13.81
CA THR A 217 -10.37 7.20 14.81
C THR A 217 -9.15 7.59 15.64
N TYR A 218 -8.30 6.62 15.99
CA TYR A 218 -7.07 6.83 16.76
C TYR A 218 -7.27 7.67 18.03
N ALA A 219 -8.43 7.51 18.67
CA ALA A 219 -8.88 8.34 19.80
C ALA A 219 -8.36 7.84 21.16
N GLU A 220 -7.67 6.70 21.17
CA GLU A 220 -7.16 6.02 22.36
C GLU A 220 -5.63 6.09 22.39
N HIS A 221 -5.09 6.17 23.61
CA HIS A 221 -3.65 6.13 23.89
C HIS A 221 -3.04 4.78 23.52
N TYR A 222 -1.74 4.77 23.21
CA TYR A 222 -1.02 3.53 22.91
C TYR A 222 -1.11 2.53 24.08
N ASP A 223 -1.49 1.29 23.78
CA ASP A 223 -1.45 0.17 24.71
C ASP A 223 -0.92 -1.09 23.99
N GLU A 224 0.21 -1.61 24.46
CA GLU A 224 0.84 -2.83 23.93
C GLU A 224 -0.09 -4.06 24.06
N ASN A 225 -0.96 -4.08 25.06
CA ASN A 225 -1.89 -5.18 25.31
C ASN A 225 -3.03 -5.23 24.27
N GLU A 226 -3.31 -4.14 23.55
CA GLU A 226 -4.28 -4.14 22.44
C GLU A 226 -3.74 -4.90 21.22
N LEU A 227 -2.42 -4.83 20.99
CA LEU A 227 -1.74 -5.55 19.90
C LEU A 227 -1.74 -7.07 20.15
N GLU A 228 -1.54 -7.50 21.40
CA GLU A 228 -1.56 -8.92 21.80
C GLU A 228 -2.92 -9.61 21.62
N LYS A 229 -4.02 -8.86 21.44
CA LYS A 229 -5.36 -9.43 21.19
C LYS A 229 -5.48 -10.09 19.81
N TYR A 230 -4.59 -9.77 18.87
CA TYR A 230 -4.62 -10.27 17.50
C TYR A 230 -3.68 -11.47 17.37
N GLY A 231 -4.26 -12.68 17.39
CA GLY A 231 -3.53 -13.94 17.29
C GLY A 231 -2.82 -14.14 15.95
N VAL A 232 -2.12 -15.26 15.81
CA VAL A 232 -1.42 -15.61 14.55
C VAL A 232 -2.44 -15.69 13.42
N GLY A 233 -2.22 -14.89 12.37
CA GLY A 233 -3.13 -14.83 11.21
C GLY A 233 -4.39 -13.98 11.41
N GLU A 234 -4.52 -13.27 12.53
CA GLU A 234 -5.61 -12.32 12.80
C GLU A 234 -5.12 -10.87 12.63
N PHE A 235 -5.91 -10.02 11.98
CA PHE A 235 -5.55 -8.64 11.61
C PHE A 235 -6.74 -7.70 11.75
N PHE A 236 -6.50 -6.44 12.12
CA PHE A 236 -7.55 -5.40 12.21
C PHE A 236 -7.71 -4.59 10.92
N VAL A 237 -6.72 -4.65 10.01
CA VAL A 237 -6.85 -4.15 8.64
C VAL A 237 -7.42 -5.27 7.77
N ASN A 238 -8.65 -5.09 7.27
CA ASN A 238 -9.39 -6.13 6.52
C ASN A 238 -8.67 -6.55 5.23
N GLU A 239 -7.99 -5.60 4.60
CA GLU A 239 -7.18 -5.76 3.40
C GLU A 239 -6.06 -6.79 3.67
N ILE A 240 -5.34 -6.62 4.78
CA ILE A 240 -4.28 -7.53 5.22
C ILE A 240 -4.86 -8.89 5.64
N GLN A 241 -6.00 -8.94 6.33
CA GLN A 241 -6.67 -10.20 6.67
C GLN A 241 -7.00 -11.03 5.42
N ASN A 242 -7.45 -10.37 4.35
CA ASN A 242 -7.76 -11.02 3.07
C ASN A 242 -6.48 -11.45 2.33
N LEU A 243 -5.42 -10.65 2.37
CA LEU A 243 -4.12 -11.00 1.81
C LEU A 243 -3.54 -12.24 2.50
N TYR A 244 -3.54 -12.29 3.84
CA TYR A 244 -3.08 -13.45 4.62
C TYR A 244 -3.83 -14.73 4.22
N ASN A 245 -5.17 -14.65 4.14
CA ASN A 245 -6.00 -15.81 3.76
C ASN A 245 -5.64 -16.32 2.36
N THR A 246 -5.42 -15.42 1.40
CA THR A 246 -5.06 -15.75 0.01
C THR A 246 -3.67 -16.37 -0.08
N LEU A 247 -2.69 -15.80 0.62
CA LEU A 247 -1.33 -16.30 0.68
C LEU A 247 -1.24 -17.63 1.42
N TYR A 248 -2.05 -17.86 2.45
CA TYR A 248 -2.15 -19.16 3.13
C TYR A 248 -2.76 -20.23 2.23
N GLU A 249 -3.83 -19.93 1.48
CA GLU A 249 -4.42 -20.87 0.51
C GLU A 249 -3.38 -21.30 -0.52
N LYS A 250 -2.59 -20.36 -1.08
CA LYS A 250 -1.51 -20.68 -2.03
C LYS A 250 -0.37 -21.44 -1.34
N GLY A 251 0.23 -20.85 -0.31
CA GLY A 251 1.45 -21.35 0.31
C GLY A 251 1.29 -22.75 0.92
N SER A 252 0.08 -23.14 1.32
CA SER A 252 -0.21 -24.47 1.86
C SER A 252 -0.31 -25.59 0.80
N GLN A 253 -0.26 -25.27 -0.50
CA GLN A 253 -0.31 -26.28 -1.57
C GLN A 253 1.01 -27.05 -1.71
N SER A 254 2.16 -26.37 -1.65
CA SER A 254 3.47 -27.00 -1.74
C SER A 254 4.60 -26.14 -1.13
N MET A 255 5.76 -26.76 -0.88
CA MET A 255 6.95 -26.02 -0.44
C MET A 255 7.42 -24.99 -1.49
N GLN A 256 7.22 -25.26 -2.79
CA GLN A 256 7.51 -24.26 -3.82
C GLN A 256 6.54 -23.08 -3.69
N ASP A 257 5.23 -23.35 -3.56
CA ASP A 257 4.22 -22.32 -3.35
C ASP A 257 4.49 -21.47 -2.10
N ALA A 258 4.99 -22.08 -1.03
CA ALA A 258 5.36 -21.38 0.20
C ALA A 258 6.55 -20.42 0.05
N LEU A 259 7.53 -20.76 -0.80
CA LEU A 259 8.64 -19.84 -1.12
C LEU A 259 8.21 -18.76 -2.10
N GLU A 260 7.33 -19.10 -3.06
CA GLU A 260 6.69 -18.15 -3.95
C GLU A 260 5.83 -17.13 -3.18
N VAL A 261 5.10 -17.55 -2.14
CA VAL A 261 4.41 -16.64 -1.21
C VAL A 261 5.39 -15.67 -0.55
N GLY A 262 6.60 -16.10 -0.21
CA GLY A 262 7.69 -15.22 0.20
C GLY A 262 7.97 -14.13 -0.84
N CYS A 263 8.27 -14.51 -2.07
CA CYS A 263 8.46 -13.54 -3.17
C CYS A 263 7.27 -12.58 -3.34
N MET A 264 6.03 -13.06 -3.15
CA MET A 264 4.83 -12.23 -3.29
C MET A 264 4.73 -11.17 -2.19
N VAL A 265 4.95 -11.56 -0.93
CA VAL A 265 4.93 -10.65 0.24
C VAL A 265 6.01 -9.57 0.10
N GLU A 266 7.26 -9.96 -0.15
CA GLU A 266 8.37 -8.98 -0.25
C GLU A 266 8.24 -8.02 -1.43
N VAL A 267 7.45 -8.36 -2.45
CA VAL A 267 7.13 -7.45 -3.55
C VAL A 267 5.98 -6.51 -3.18
N THR A 268 4.94 -7.01 -2.51
CA THR A 268 3.85 -6.17 -1.99
C THR A 268 4.37 -5.15 -0.97
N ASP A 269 5.12 -5.61 0.03
CA ASP A 269 5.67 -4.77 1.10
C ASP A 269 6.59 -3.65 0.57
N VAL A 270 7.47 -3.95 -0.39
CA VAL A 270 8.28 -2.91 -1.05
C VAL A 270 7.44 -1.88 -1.79
N ASP A 271 6.41 -2.32 -2.53
CA ASP A 271 5.54 -1.42 -3.28
C ASP A 271 4.70 -0.55 -2.34
N ASP A 272 4.17 -1.11 -1.24
CA ASP A 272 3.45 -0.39 -0.18
C ASP A 272 4.38 0.58 0.59
N LEU A 273 5.62 0.19 0.90
CA LEU A 273 6.63 1.05 1.52
C LEU A 273 7.08 2.19 0.61
N ASN A 274 7.20 1.97 -0.70
CA ASN A 274 7.55 3.02 -1.66
C ASN A 274 6.53 4.18 -1.63
N GLU A 275 5.25 3.86 -1.52
CA GLU A 275 4.17 4.85 -1.43
C GLU A 275 4.20 5.58 -0.09
N ARG A 276 4.28 4.85 1.04
CA ARG A 276 4.28 5.43 2.39
C ARG A 276 5.55 6.26 2.69
N ILE A 277 6.69 5.91 2.09
CA ILE A 277 7.91 6.75 2.13
C ILE A 277 7.66 8.08 1.42
N ALA A 278 6.96 8.09 0.27
CA ALA A 278 6.66 9.33 -0.44
C ALA A 278 5.67 10.21 0.34
N GLU A 279 4.65 9.60 0.95
CA GLU A 279 3.67 10.28 1.81
C GLU A 279 4.33 10.89 3.05
N ALA A 280 5.11 10.11 3.81
CA ALA A 280 5.83 10.59 4.99
C ALA A 280 6.86 11.69 4.67
N ASN A 281 7.47 11.68 3.47
CA ASN A 281 8.30 12.79 2.99
C ASN A 281 7.48 14.05 2.68
N ALA A 282 6.27 13.90 2.13
CA ALA A 282 5.39 15.01 1.80
C ALA A 282 4.75 15.65 3.04
N SER A 283 4.43 14.84 4.06
CA SER A 283 3.90 15.28 5.36
C SER A 283 4.98 15.90 6.25
N GLY A 284 6.22 15.42 6.13
CA GLY A 284 7.37 15.85 6.93
C GLY A 284 7.71 14.92 8.10
N ALA A 285 7.09 13.74 8.14
CA ALA A 285 7.34 12.67 9.09
C ALA A 285 8.69 11.94 8.82
N LEU A 286 9.81 12.66 8.96
CA LEU A 286 11.15 12.16 8.57
C LEU A 286 11.64 10.94 9.36
N ASP A 287 11.05 10.66 10.52
CA ASP A 287 11.32 9.44 11.30
C ASP A 287 10.52 8.23 10.81
N LEU A 288 9.28 8.42 10.33
CA LEU A 288 8.55 7.39 9.57
C LEU A 288 9.33 7.02 8.31
N VAL A 289 9.79 8.02 7.53
CA VAL A 289 10.69 7.81 6.38
C VAL A 289 11.92 6.99 6.78
N THR A 290 12.54 7.30 7.91
CA THR A 290 13.74 6.59 8.40
C THR A 290 13.44 5.13 8.76
N VAL A 291 12.28 4.83 9.34
CA VAL A 291 11.88 3.44 9.64
C VAL A 291 11.51 2.69 8.37
N PHE A 292 10.61 3.25 7.54
CA PHE A 292 10.15 2.60 6.31
C PHE A 292 11.29 2.32 5.31
N GLU A 293 12.31 3.19 5.23
CA GLU A 293 13.53 2.93 4.45
C GLU A 293 14.37 1.75 5.00
N ASN A 294 14.37 1.51 6.31
CA ASN A 294 15.05 0.36 6.91
C ASN A 294 14.28 -0.95 6.66
N LEU A 295 12.95 -0.92 6.80
CA LEU A 295 12.05 -2.03 6.47
C LEU A 295 12.25 -2.46 5.01
N ARG A 296 12.06 -1.53 4.06
CA ARG A 296 12.16 -1.76 2.60
C ARG A 296 13.50 -2.41 2.20
N GLN A 297 14.57 -1.97 2.83
CA GLN A 297 15.90 -2.52 2.62
C GLN A 297 16.08 -3.91 3.26
N GLY A 298 15.37 -4.24 4.33
CA GLY A 298 15.19 -5.61 4.81
C GLY A 298 14.51 -6.47 3.74
N SER A 299 13.35 -6.03 3.25
CA SER A 299 12.52 -6.72 2.26
C SER A 299 13.26 -7.05 0.96
N TYR A 300 14.11 -6.14 0.47
CA TYR A 300 15.04 -6.44 -0.64
C TYR A 300 15.91 -7.69 -0.36
N ASN A 301 16.47 -7.81 0.84
CA ASN A 301 17.31 -8.95 1.21
C ASN A 301 16.50 -10.24 1.39
N HIS A 302 15.24 -10.13 1.84
CA HIS A 302 14.33 -11.25 1.98
C HIS A 302 13.89 -11.80 0.61
N TYR A 303 13.52 -10.92 -0.33
CA TYR A 303 13.23 -11.29 -1.72
C TYR A 303 14.39 -12.10 -2.32
N TRP A 304 15.64 -11.64 -2.17
CA TRP A 304 16.82 -12.37 -2.64
C TRP A 304 17.14 -13.66 -1.86
N ALA A 305 16.57 -13.84 -0.67
CA ALA A 305 16.66 -15.08 0.08
C ALA A 305 15.61 -16.09 -0.42
N PHE A 306 14.38 -15.66 -0.71
CA PHE A 306 13.33 -16.49 -1.31
C PHE A 306 13.66 -16.91 -2.76
N ASP A 307 14.09 -15.97 -3.59
CA ASP A 307 14.59 -16.22 -4.96
C ASP A 307 15.67 -17.31 -4.98
N ARG A 308 16.65 -17.19 -4.08
CA ARG A 308 17.75 -18.15 -3.91
C ARG A 308 17.26 -19.49 -3.37
N ALA A 309 16.27 -19.51 -2.47
CA ALA A 309 15.69 -20.75 -1.97
C ALA A 309 14.94 -21.52 -3.08
N LEU A 310 14.17 -20.81 -3.92
CA LEU A 310 13.53 -21.37 -5.12
C LEU A 310 14.55 -21.93 -6.11
N LYS A 311 15.60 -21.17 -6.43
CA LYS A 311 16.69 -21.62 -7.31
C LYS A 311 17.42 -22.85 -6.76
N ASN A 312 17.67 -22.90 -5.45
CA ASN A 312 18.24 -24.07 -4.78
C ASN A 312 17.31 -25.31 -4.75
N MET A 313 16.00 -25.11 -4.91
CA MET A 313 15.00 -26.18 -5.06
C MET A 313 14.90 -26.70 -6.50
N GLY A 314 15.46 -25.98 -7.47
CA GLY A 314 15.44 -26.32 -8.90
C GLY A 314 14.47 -25.47 -9.74
N VAL A 315 13.83 -24.46 -9.15
CA VAL A 315 13.04 -23.46 -9.88
C VAL A 315 14.00 -22.45 -10.49
N SER A 316 14.41 -22.66 -11.76
CA SER A 316 15.49 -21.90 -12.40
C SER A 316 15.29 -20.38 -12.39
N GLU A 317 14.05 -19.95 -12.61
CA GLU A 317 13.68 -18.54 -12.69
C GLU A 317 13.57 -17.87 -11.30
N GLY A 318 13.61 -18.65 -10.20
CA GLY A 318 13.43 -18.13 -8.85
C GLY A 318 12.08 -17.44 -8.69
N CYS A 319 12.06 -16.22 -8.14
CA CYS A 319 10.81 -15.46 -7.98
C CYS A 319 10.14 -15.10 -9.32
N CYS A 320 10.89 -15.01 -10.43
CA CYS A 320 10.36 -14.69 -11.76
C CYS A 320 9.36 -15.74 -12.31
N VAL A 321 9.26 -16.93 -11.69
CA VAL A 321 8.26 -17.95 -12.04
C VAL A 321 6.81 -17.46 -11.87
N LEU A 322 6.61 -16.44 -11.04
CA LEU A 322 5.30 -15.85 -10.74
C LEU A 322 4.83 -14.81 -11.77
N GLY A 323 5.73 -14.28 -12.60
CA GLY A 323 5.45 -13.21 -13.55
C GLY A 323 6.52 -12.11 -13.57
N ASP A 324 6.47 -11.26 -14.60
CA ASP A 324 7.41 -10.14 -14.77
C ASP A 324 7.35 -9.16 -13.58
N GLU A 325 6.17 -8.97 -12.98
CA GLU A 325 5.97 -8.10 -11.81
C GLU A 325 6.74 -8.56 -10.57
N TYR A 326 7.00 -9.86 -10.44
CA TYR A 326 7.79 -10.48 -9.37
C TYR A 326 9.26 -10.72 -9.78
N CYS A 327 9.67 -10.33 -10.99
CA CYS A 327 11.01 -10.57 -11.51
C CYS A 327 11.93 -9.36 -11.32
N LYS A 328 12.24 -9.05 -10.06
CA LYS A 328 13.05 -7.89 -9.68
C LYS A 328 14.54 -8.08 -9.98
N THR A 329 15.20 -6.99 -10.36
CA THR A 329 16.64 -6.90 -10.66
C THR A 329 17.46 -6.35 -9.48
N PRO A 330 18.78 -6.57 -9.42
CA PRO A 330 19.64 -5.97 -8.38
C PRO A 330 19.66 -4.43 -8.40
N GLU A 331 19.34 -3.81 -9.53
CA GLU A 331 19.18 -2.37 -9.69
C GLU A 331 17.88 -1.86 -9.04
N GLU A 332 16.80 -2.65 -9.08
CA GLU A 332 15.54 -2.34 -8.40
C GLU A 332 15.64 -2.64 -6.90
N TYR A 333 16.13 -3.84 -6.54
CA TYR A 333 16.20 -4.33 -5.16
C TYR A 333 17.68 -4.49 -4.75
N PRO A 334 18.39 -3.40 -4.37
CA PRO A 334 19.80 -3.46 -4.03
C PRO A 334 20.09 -4.23 -2.73
N THR A 335 21.05 -5.16 -2.81
CA THR A 335 21.64 -5.84 -1.65
C THR A 335 22.70 -4.96 -0.97
N LYS A 336 22.80 -5.02 0.36
CA LYS A 336 23.85 -4.35 1.16
C LYS A 336 25.19 -5.09 1.14
#